data_AF-A0A0M2HEJ4-F1
#
_entry.id   AF-A0A0M2HEJ4-F1
#
_cell.length_a   1.000
_cell.length_b   1.000
_cell.length_c   1.000
_cell.angle_alpha   90.00
_cell.angle_beta   90.00
_cell.angle_gamma   90.00
#
_symmetry.space_group_name_H-M   'P 1'
#
loop_
_entity.id
_entity.type
_entity.pdbx_description
1 polymer ?
#
loop_
_entity_poly.entity_id
_entity_poly.type
_entity_poly.pdbx_seq_one_letter_code
_entity_poly.pdbx_strand_id
1 'polypeptide(L)'
;MARSTARTPVRALMVMLVGAAVVVLSAMPAQATPGPPGATPRVGPNTDIVMSGTGPGQGVTGGIAPIGSGFDPSAGYPADVPAGFEPLNEGFAGVIHAQSVTSGETLNMFCIDIRTLTYPGLGYENGTWDESNVPNVGYIARILDEYYPNTGEPADAPNDNARAAAVQAAIWFFSDNYVLSSTDPVRPFTAAIVATVLAAGPLPEPSPPNLVIDPTTAAGPSDTPLGPYTVTSDTTDPDLQITVRTAGGTMYADAGGTIPIADGSAVPNNTQIWLLPNAVTGGTVTMTARGVATVPSGNVYLYDGNTTGVNDAQRLILAQDAEVSTLTSATADFFQVGSLQVTKTISGSAAGDQGAVMLHVSCDNGLEQDITIAANTPAGDTTTTIDDLPVGTVCTVTEPQDGSSASVSVTTTVAGSPATITADQITDVTVTNTYETVLSSLQVTKTISGSAAGDQGAVMLHVSCDNGLEQDITIAANTPAGDTTTTIDDLPVGTVCTVTEPQDGSSASVSVTTTVAGSPATVTADQVAVVTVTNTFDSPSDPGDLAATGLPTNFGVPLFVGVTLLGLGVAIESAKRRRHRAN
;
A
#
# COMPACT_ATOMS: atom_id res chain seq x y z
N MET A 1 52.17 37.72 106.98
CA MET A 1 50.88 38.15 107.57
C MET A 1 49.81 37.21 107.01
N ALA A 2 49.49 36.11 107.71
CA ALA A 2 48.28 35.99 108.55
C ALA A 2 47.01 36.07 107.68
N ARG A 3 46.11 35.09 107.53
CA ARG A 3 45.69 33.86 108.27
C ARG A 3 45.00 32.95 107.21
N SER A 4 45.23 31.63 107.16
CA SER A 4 44.47 30.57 107.89
C SER A 4 42.95 30.69 107.67
N THR A 5 42.28 29.74 107.01
CA THR A 5 41.90 28.39 107.51
C THR A 5 41.33 27.56 106.34
N ALA A 6 41.18 26.23 106.34
CA ALA A 6 41.73 25.08 107.05
C ALA A 6 41.14 23.84 106.32
N ARG A 7 41.93 22.76 106.19
CA ARG A 7 41.53 21.46 105.64
C ARG A 7 40.93 20.56 106.75
N THR A 8 39.82 19.88 106.43
CA THR A 8 39.30 18.52 106.87
C THR A 8 39.22 18.17 108.38
N PRO A 9 38.23 17.35 108.86
CA PRO A 9 38.00 15.97 108.41
C PRO A 9 36.56 15.36 108.47
N VAL A 10 36.44 14.25 107.74
CA VAL A 10 35.57 13.06 107.85
C VAL A 10 34.61 12.96 109.05
N ARG A 11 33.32 12.70 108.77
CA ARG A 11 32.49 11.75 109.53
C ARG A 11 31.47 11.08 108.62
N ALA A 12 31.58 9.75 108.56
CA ALA A 12 30.68 8.85 107.88
C ALA A 12 29.28 8.88 108.51
N LEU A 13 28.25 8.94 107.68
CA LEU A 13 26.90 8.50 108.02
C LEU A 13 26.39 7.67 106.85
N MET A 14 26.34 6.35 107.05
CA MET A 14 25.61 5.42 106.21
C MET A 14 24.12 5.80 106.24
N VAL A 15 23.57 6.16 105.09
CA VAL A 15 22.13 6.12 104.83
C VAL A 15 21.95 5.32 103.55
N MET A 16 21.38 4.11 103.69
CA MET A 16 20.83 3.37 102.56
C MET A 16 19.70 4.20 101.96
N LEU A 17 19.91 4.69 100.73
CA LEU A 17 18.85 5.20 99.88
C LEU A 17 18.80 4.30 98.66
N VAL A 18 17.74 3.48 98.62
CA VAL A 18 17.31 2.72 97.45
C VAL A 18 16.89 3.74 96.40
N GLY A 19 17.82 4.06 95.49
CA GLY A 19 17.54 4.86 94.31
C GLY A 19 16.91 3.98 93.24
N ALA A 20 15.59 4.10 93.05
CA ALA A 20 14.91 3.61 91.87
C ALA A 20 15.43 4.39 90.66
N ALA A 21 16.29 3.75 89.86
CA ALA A 21 16.72 4.27 88.57
C ALA A 21 15.52 4.19 87.60
N VAL A 22 14.94 5.36 87.30
CA VAL A 22 14.02 5.54 86.16
C VAL A 22 14.86 5.36 84.90
N VAL A 23 14.78 4.16 84.30
CA VAL A 23 15.27 3.92 82.94
C VAL A 23 14.27 4.57 82.01
N VAL A 24 14.66 5.71 81.43
CA VAL A 24 13.97 6.28 80.27
C VAL A 24 14.25 5.32 79.11
N LEU A 25 13.32 4.40 78.84
CA LEU A 25 13.30 3.65 77.58
C LEU A 25 12.97 4.65 76.46
N SER A 26 14.00 5.24 75.87
CA SER A 26 13.89 5.75 74.51
C SER A 26 13.64 4.56 73.59
N ALA A 27 12.42 4.43 73.07
CA ALA A 27 12.11 3.49 72.01
C ALA A 27 12.99 3.83 70.80
N MET A 28 14.02 3.02 70.57
CA MET A 28 14.69 3.00 69.28
C MET A 28 13.68 2.51 68.24
N PRO A 29 13.67 3.05 67.01
CA PRO A 29 12.89 2.43 65.94
C PRO A 29 13.34 0.98 65.83
N ALA A 30 12.38 0.06 65.80
CA ALA A 30 12.64 -1.34 65.52
C ALA A 30 13.27 -1.43 64.13
N GLN A 31 14.60 -1.49 64.07
CA GLN A 31 15.30 -1.92 62.87
C GLN A 31 14.99 -3.40 62.70
N ALA A 32 14.41 -3.75 61.56
CA ALA A 32 14.11 -5.11 61.17
C ALA A 32 15.36 -5.98 61.34
N THR A 33 15.23 -7.07 62.10
CA THR A 33 16.21 -8.16 62.11
C THR A 33 16.30 -8.74 60.69
N PRO A 34 17.50 -8.91 60.10
CA PRO A 34 17.64 -9.53 58.80
C PRO A 34 17.12 -10.97 58.84
N GLY A 35 15.96 -11.20 58.23
CA GLY A 35 15.58 -12.53 57.75
C GLY A 35 16.53 -12.99 56.63
N PRO A 36 16.46 -14.25 56.19
CA PRO A 36 17.25 -14.72 55.06
C PRO A 36 17.08 -13.77 53.86
N PRO A 37 18.16 -13.44 53.11
CA PRO A 37 18.04 -12.54 51.97
C PRO A 37 17.05 -13.16 50.97
N GLY A 38 15.98 -12.42 50.68
CA GLY A 38 15.07 -12.75 49.59
C GLY A 38 15.84 -12.81 48.26
N ALA A 39 15.17 -13.34 47.23
CA ALA A 39 15.71 -13.30 45.88
C ALA A 39 16.07 -11.84 45.50
N THR A 40 17.22 -11.64 44.85
CA THR A 40 17.62 -10.31 44.40
C THR A 40 16.69 -9.89 43.26
N PRO A 41 15.93 -8.79 43.42
CA PRO A 41 14.97 -8.40 42.41
C PRO A 41 15.63 -8.04 41.08
N ARG A 42 14.93 -8.33 39.98
CA ARG A 42 15.42 -8.09 38.63
C ARG A 42 14.32 -7.45 37.78
N VAL A 43 14.67 -6.33 37.14
CA VAL A 43 13.86 -5.66 36.12
C VAL A 43 14.12 -6.31 34.77
N GLY A 44 13.06 -6.60 34.02
CA GLY A 44 13.09 -7.16 32.68
C GLY A 44 12.45 -6.22 31.64
N PRO A 45 12.40 -6.64 30.36
CA PRO A 45 11.86 -5.84 29.27
C PRO A 45 10.34 -5.62 29.33
N ASN A 46 9.62 -6.42 30.12
CA ASN A 46 8.19 -6.30 30.39
C ASN A 46 7.88 -5.53 31.69
N THR A 47 8.89 -5.10 32.46
CA THR A 47 8.64 -4.39 33.72
C THR A 47 8.24 -2.95 33.46
N ASP A 48 7.02 -2.59 33.84
CA ASP A 48 6.49 -1.22 33.77
C ASP A 48 6.82 -0.41 35.02
N ILE A 49 6.69 -1.03 36.21
CA ILE A 49 6.94 -0.37 37.49
C ILE A 49 7.76 -1.25 38.44
N VAL A 50 8.47 -0.64 39.37
CA VAL A 50 9.26 -1.33 40.40
C VAL A 50 8.83 -0.84 41.78
N MET A 51 8.43 -1.75 42.68
CA MET A 51 8.11 -1.38 44.07
C MET A 51 9.35 -0.74 44.72
N SER A 52 9.23 0.49 45.22
CA SER A 52 10.34 1.29 45.73
C SER A 52 10.29 1.55 47.23
N GLY A 53 9.12 1.38 47.87
CA GLY A 53 8.97 1.53 49.33
C GLY A 53 7.52 1.63 49.78
N THR A 54 7.33 2.10 51.01
CA THR A 54 6.00 2.33 51.62
C THR A 54 5.82 3.79 51.98
N GLY A 55 4.60 4.29 51.86
CA GLY A 55 4.18 5.65 52.21
C GLY A 55 3.34 5.69 53.49
N PRO A 56 2.41 6.66 53.62
CA PRO A 56 1.50 6.74 54.75
C PRO A 56 0.73 5.44 54.97
N GLY A 57 0.67 5.01 56.22
CA GLY A 57 0.05 3.77 56.64
C GLY A 57 0.36 3.42 58.08
N GLN A 58 -0.39 2.49 58.65
CA GLN A 58 -0.18 2.00 60.01
C GLN A 58 -0.62 0.53 60.14
N GLY A 59 -0.19 -0.14 61.20
CA GLY A 59 -0.64 -1.50 61.49
C GLY A 59 -2.13 -1.54 61.86
N VAL A 60 -2.77 -2.66 61.54
CA VAL A 60 -4.20 -2.89 61.79
C VAL A 60 -4.42 -4.29 62.35
N THR A 61 -5.51 -4.45 63.09
CA THR A 61 -5.91 -5.71 63.73
C THR A 61 -7.26 -6.17 63.22
N GLY A 62 -7.37 -7.45 62.89
CA GLY A 62 -8.56 -7.98 62.27
C GLY A 62 -8.53 -9.48 62.02
N GLY A 63 -9.37 -9.91 61.09
CA GLY A 63 -9.43 -11.29 60.64
C GLY A 63 -9.86 -11.38 59.19
N ILE A 64 -9.52 -12.50 58.56
CA ILE A 64 -9.76 -12.76 57.16
C ILE A 64 -10.65 -13.99 57.00
N ALA A 65 -11.55 -13.95 56.03
CA ALA A 65 -12.40 -15.09 55.72
C ALA A 65 -11.54 -16.26 55.18
N PRO A 66 -11.84 -17.52 55.54
CA PRO A 66 -11.20 -18.67 54.91
C PRO A 66 -11.41 -18.66 53.39
N ILE A 67 -10.40 -19.12 52.64
CA ILE A 67 -10.48 -19.22 51.18
C ILE A 67 -11.66 -20.13 50.79
N GLY A 68 -12.51 -19.65 49.87
CA GLY A 68 -13.70 -20.37 49.43
C GLY A 68 -14.88 -20.32 50.42
N SER A 69 -14.81 -19.50 51.47
CA SER A 69 -15.97 -19.20 52.30
C SER A 69 -17.04 -18.44 51.52
N GLY A 70 -18.32 -18.67 51.82
CA GLY A 70 -19.44 -17.96 51.20
C GLY A 70 -19.69 -16.56 51.78
N PHE A 71 -18.67 -15.91 52.32
CA PHE A 71 -18.80 -14.54 52.82
C PHE A 71 -19.03 -13.59 51.64
N ASP A 72 -20.10 -12.81 51.72
CA ASP A 72 -20.51 -11.89 50.66
C ASP A 72 -20.25 -10.44 51.09
N PRO A 73 -19.23 -9.77 50.53
CA PRO A 73 -18.90 -8.39 50.89
C PRO A 73 -19.99 -7.39 50.46
N SER A 74 -20.92 -7.77 49.57
CA SER A 74 -22.03 -6.91 49.15
C SER A 74 -23.11 -6.74 50.24
N ALA A 75 -23.11 -7.60 51.26
CA ALA A 75 -24.08 -7.57 52.37
C ALA A 75 -23.81 -6.45 53.40
N GLY A 76 -22.69 -5.74 53.29
CA GLY A 76 -22.29 -4.67 54.21
C GLY A 76 -21.14 -5.06 55.15
N TYR A 77 -20.53 -4.04 55.77
CA TYR A 77 -19.39 -4.24 56.65
C TYR A 77 -19.79 -4.79 58.04
N PRO A 78 -19.27 -5.94 58.49
CA PRO A 78 -19.65 -6.53 59.78
C PRO A 78 -19.33 -5.65 61.00
N ALA A 79 -20.09 -5.83 62.08
CA ALA A 79 -19.91 -5.11 63.34
C ALA A 79 -18.58 -5.45 64.05
N ASP A 80 -18.08 -6.67 63.87
CA ASP A 80 -16.79 -7.19 64.34
C ASP A 80 -16.36 -8.34 63.43
N VAL A 81 -15.16 -8.87 63.62
CA VAL A 81 -14.64 -10.06 62.93
C VAL A 81 -15.64 -11.22 63.05
N PRO A 82 -16.22 -11.71 61.94
CA PRO A 82 -17.20 -12.79 61.99
C PRO A 82 -16.64 -14.10 62.55
N ALA A 83 -17.51 -14.89 63.16
CA ALA A 83 -17.12 -16.21 63.64
C ALA A 83 -16.65 -17.11 62.48
N GLY A 84 -15.49 -17.76 62.65
CA GLY A 84 -14.87 -18.61 61.64
C GLY A 84 -13.82 -17.91 60.76
N PHE A 85 -13.62 -16.60 60.93
CA PHE A 85 -12.51 -15.88 60.32
C PHE A 85 -11.20 -16.22 61.06
N GLU A 86 -10.10 -16.25 60.31
CA GLU A 86 -8.76 -16.44 60.87
C GLU A 86 -8.20 -15.09 61.33
N PRO A 87 -7.66 -14.97 62.56
CA PRO A 87 -7.00 -13.75 62.98
C PRO A 87 -5.83 -13.40 62.07
N LEU A 88 -5.81 -12.17 61.55
CA LEU A 88 -4.75 -11.65 60.70
C LEU A 88 -4.48 -10.21 61.12
N ASN A 89 -3.34 -9.98 61.76
CA ASN A 89 -2.91 -8.64 62.17
C ASN A 89 -1.79 -8.19 61.26
N GLU A 90 -2.03 -7.13 60.50
CA GLU A 90 -1.07 -6.61 59.54
C GLU A 90 -0.20 -5.53 60.15
N GLY A 91 1.11 -5.65 59.96
CA GLY A 91 2.08 -4.67 60.44
C GLY A 91 2.03 -3.33 59.69
N PHE A 92 1.44 -3.32 58.50
CA PHE A 92 1.30 -2.15 57.66
C PHE A 92 0.08 -2.28 56.75
N ALA A 93 -0.84 -1.32 56.85
CA ALA A 93 -1.92 -1.08 55.90
C ALA A 93 -1.79 0.37 55.41
N GLY A 94 -1.56 0.56 54.11
CA GLY A 94 -1.38 1.89 53.55
C GLY A 94 -0.73 1.88 52.16
N VAL A 95 -0.23 3.05 51.76
CA VAL A 95 0.29 3.29 50.41
C VAL A 95 1.61 2.55 50.19
N ILE A 96 1.75 1.92 49.03
CA ILE A 96 3.00 1.42 48.48
C ILE A 96 3.51 2.42 47.43
N HIS A 97 4.80 2.73 47.45
CA HIS A 97 5.43 3.49 46.40
C HIS A 97 6.01 2.55 45.34
N ALA A 98 5.81 2.89 44.07
CA ALA A 98 6.46 2.26 42.93
C ALA A 98 7.15 3.32 42.06
N GLN A 99 8.17 2.93 41.31
CA GLN A 99 8.83 3.77 40.33
C GLN A 99 8.44 3.31 38.92
N SER A 100 7.96 4.21 38.08
CA SER A 100 7.79 3.95 36.64
C SER A 100 9.15 3.74 35.99
N VAL A 101 9.32 2.64 35.26
CA VAL A 101 10.55 2.33 34.50
C VAL A 101 10.69 3.28 33.30
N THR A 102 9.57 3.69 32.71
CA THR A 102 9.53 4.54 31.52
C THR A 102 9.66 6.02 31.84
N SER A 103 8.84 6.54 32.77
CA SER A 103 8.83 7.98 33.11
C SER A 103 9.77 8.33 34.25
N GLY A 104 10.14 7.37 35.10
CA GLY A 104 10.92 7.63 36.30
C GLY A 104 10.12 8.34 37.39
N GLU A 105 8.79 8.37 37.33
CA GLU A 105 7.92 8.97 38.34
C GLU A 105 7.63 8.02 39.50
N THR A 106 7.38 8.58 40.69
CA THR A 106 6.93 7.82 41.86
C THR A 106 5.40 7.73 41.84
N LEU A 107 4.90 6.50 41.77
CA LEU A 107 3.49 6.16 41.77
C LEU A 107 3.06 5.71 43.18
N ASN A 108 1.83 6.04 43.55
CA ASN A 108 1.19 5.54 44.76
C ASN A 108 0.31 4.34 44.40
N MET A 109 0.45 3.26 45.15
CA MET A 109 -0.20 1.97 44.93
C MET A 109 -0.86 1.48 46.22
N PHE A 110 -1.82 0.56 46.11
CA PHE A 110 -2.31 -0.24 47.24
C PHE A 110 -2.23 -1.74 46.92
N CYS A 111 -2.22 -2.57 47.97
CA CYS A 111 -2.32 -4.02 47.85
C CYS A 111 -3.76 -4.46 47.58
N ILE A 112 -3.97 -5.41 46.67
CA ILE A 112 -5.30 -6.01 46.41
C ILE A 112 -5.33 -7.53 46.58
N ASP A 113 -4.32 -8.10 47.23
CA ASP A 113 -4.19 -9.52 47.57
C ASP A 113 -3.41 -9.68 48.89
N ILE A 114 -4.09 -9.48 50.02
CA ILE A 114 -3.47 -9.45 51.36
C ILE A 114 -2.66 -10.72 51.70
N ARG A 115 -2.94 -11.85 51.03
CA ARG A 115 -2.30 -13.15 51.30
C ARG A 115 -0.94 -13.29 50.62
N THR A 116 -0.60 -12.40 49.70
CA THR A 116 0.63 -12.45 48.92
C THR A 116 1.54 -11.29 49.27
N LEU A 117 2.82 -11.58 49.52
CA LEU A 117 3.80 -10.56 49.93
C LEU A 117 4.39 -9.81 48.73
N THR A 118 4.87 -8.60 48.99
CA THR A 118 5.76 -7.84 48.09
C THR A 118 6.86 -7.16 48.89
N TYR A 119 7.91 -6.71 48.21
CA TYR A 119 9.05 -6.03 48.81
C TYR A 119 9.78 -5.15 47.80
N PRO A 120 10.58 -4.17 48.27
CA PRO A 120 11.32 -3.27 47.40
C PRO A 120 12.20 -3.98 46.38
N GLY A 121 12.11 -3.50 45.14
CA GLY A 121 12.85 -3.96 43.97
C GLY A 121 12.06 -4.91 43.07
N LEU A 122 10.96 -5.51 43.53
CA LEU A 122 10.12 -6.36 42.67
C LEU A 122 9.52 -5.56 41.51
N GLY A 123 9.63 -6.13 40.31
CA GLY A 123 9.08 -5.57 39.08
C GLY A 123 7.66 -6.05 38.82
N TYR A 124 6.90 -5.20 38.16
CA TYR A 124 5.50 -5.39 37.84
C TYR A 124 5.20 -4.93 36.41
N GLU A 125 4.26 -5.60 35.77
CA GLU A 125 3.71 -5.25 34.47
C GLU A 125 2.23 -4.89 34.59
N ASN A 126 1.75 -4.04 33.69
CA ASN A 126 0.33 -3.69 33.62
C ASN A 126 -0.50 -4.94 33.26
N GLY A 127 -1.58 -5.18 33.99
CA GLY A 127 -2.50 -6.28 33.75
C GLY A 127 -3.95 -5.83 33.81
N THR A 128 -4.82 -6.59 33.16
CA THR A 128 -6.27 -6.34 33.18
C THR A 128 -6.91 -6.76 34.51
N TRP A 129 -8.09 -6.23 34.80
CA TRP A 129 -8.90 -6.67 35.94
C TRP A 129 -9.19 -8.18 35.89
N ASP A 130 -9.47 -8.72 34.71
CA ASP A 130 -9.73 -10.14 34.53
C ASP A 130 -8.47 -11.00 34.77
N GLU A 131 -7.31 -10.60 34.25
CA GLU A 131 -6.03 -11.29 34.48
C GLU A 131 -5.64 -11.29 35.96
N SER A 132 -5.99 -10.21 36.68
CA SER A 132 -5.72 -10.11 38.11
C SER A 132 -6.41 -11.19 38.93
N ASN A 133 -7.56 -11.70 38.49
CA ASN A 133 -8.43 -12.60 39.27
C ASN A 133 -8.82 -12.04 40.66
N VAL A 134 -8.80 -10.72 40.85
CA VAL A 134 -9.22 -10.08 42.10
C VAL A 134 -10.74 -9.86 42.05
N PRO A 135 -11.51 -10.25 43.08
CA PRO A 135 -12.94 -10.01 43.09
C PRO A 135 -13.22 -8.52 43.37
N ASN A 136 -14.39 -8.04 42.90
CA ASN A 136 -14.92 -6.72 43.25
C ASN A 136 -14.01 -5.51 42.88
N VAL A 137 -13.14 -5.64 41.87
CA VAL A 137 -12.20 -4.56 41.47
C VAL A 137 -12.90 -3.24 41.17
N GLY A 138 -14.11 -3.27 40.59
CA GLY A 138 -14.88 -2.04 40.37
C GLY A 138 -15.27 -1.29 41.65
N TYR A 139 -15.47 -1.97 42.78
CA TYR A 139 -15.67 -1.29 44.08
C TYR A 139 -14.34 -0.75 44.63
N ILE A 140 -13.23 -1.47 44.41
CA ILE A 140 -11.88 -1.03 44.76
C ILE A 140 -11.54 0.25 43.99
N ALA A 141 -11.79 0.28 42.68
CA ALA A 141 -11.59 1.46 41.84
C ALA A 141 -12.39 2.67 42.37
N ARG A 142 -13.64 2.47 42.81
CA ARG A 142 -14.41 3.56 43.44
C ARG A 142 -13.79 4.05 44.74
N ILE A 143 -13.25 3.16 45.58
CA ILE A 143 -12.54 3.57 46.80
C ILE A 143 -11.38 4.50 46.42
N LEU A 144 -10.61 4.14 45.40
CA LEU A 144 -9.43 4.90 44.98
C LEU A 144 -9.81 6.25 44.34
N ASP A 145 -10.93 6.31 43.63
CA ASP A 145 -11.47 7.55 43.04
C ASP A 145 -11.93 8.55 44.12
N GLU A 146 -12.63 8.07 45.15
CA GLU A 146 -13.32 8.94 46.13
C GLU A 146 -12.53 9.22 47.42
N TYR A 147 -11.50 8.43 47.74
CA TYR A 147 -10.79 8.49 49.03
C TYR A 147 -9.29 8.73 48.88
N TYR A 148 -8.58 8.78 50.02
CA TYR A 148 -7.14 8.97 50.08
C TYR A 148 -6.37 7.93 49.25
N PRO A 149 -5.33 8.32 48.49
CA PRO A 149 -4.73 9.66 48.44
C PRO A 149 -5.26 10.60 47.35
N ASN A 150 -6.25 10.20 46.54
CA ASN A 150 -6.85 11.09 45.53
C ASN A 150 -7.64 12.23 46.17
N THR A 151 -8.27 11.97 47.33
CA THR A 151 -8.98 12.99 48.11
C THR A 151 -8.44 13.07 49.54
N GLY A 152 -8.92 14.07 50.30
CA GLY A 152 -8.68 14.16 51.74
C GLY A 152 -9.57 13.26 52.59
N GLU A 153 -10.40 12.41 51.98
CA GLU A 153 -11.34 11.54 52.69
C GLU A 153 -10.69 10.23 53.15
N PRO A 154 -11.10 9.65 54.29
CA PRO A 154 -12.08 10.18 55.23
C PRO A 154 -11.52 11.36 56.04
N ALA A 155 -12.21 12.50 56.00
CA ALA A 155 -11.74 13.76 56.58
C ALA A 155 -11.59 13.68 58.11
N ASP A 156 -12.43 12.87 58.77
CA ASP A 156 -12.46 12.66 60.22
C ASP A 156 -11.30 11.80 60.74
N ALA A 157 -10.51 11.18 59.85
CA ALA A 157 -9.33 10.42 60.26
C ALA A 157 -8.24 11.36 60.80
N PRO A 158 -7.55 10.98 61.89
CA PRO A 158 -6.66 11.89 62.63
C PRO A 158 -5.39 12.31 61.85
N ASN A 159 -5.00 11.57 60.82
CA ASN A 159 -3.84 11.83 59.97
C ASN A 159 -3.88 10.93 58.72
N ASP A 160 -2.97 11.18 57.79
CA ASP A 160 -2.87 10.43 56.53
C ASP A 160 -2.52 8.94 56.72
N ASN A 161 -1.83 8.57 57.80
CA ASN A 161 -1.58 7.14 58.09
C ASN A 161 -2.89 6.40 58.41
N ALA A 162 -3.78 7.03 59.18
CA ALA A 162 -5.10 6.48 59.48
C ALA A 162 -6.01 6.47 58.25
N ARG A 163 -5.92 7.48 57.37
CA ARG A 163 -6.64 7.49 56.07
C ARG A 163 -6.20 6.35 55.17
N ALA A 164 -4.90 6.24 54.93
CA ALA A 164 -4.32 5.19 54.09
C ALA A 164 -4.63 3.79 54.63
N ALA A 165 -4.57 3.59 55.96
CA ALA A 165 -4.94 2.33 56.58
C ALA A 165 -6.43 2.01 56.44
N ALA A 166 -7.32 3.01 56.54
CA ALA A 166 -8.75 2.83 56.35
C ALA A 166 -9.09 2.45 54.91
N VAL A 167 -8.46 3.12 53.94
CA VAL A 167 -8.58 2.80 52.51
C VAL A 167 -8.05 1.40 52.23
N GLN A 168 -6.82 1.08 52.64
CA GLN A 168 -6.24 -0.25 52.43
C GLN A 168 -7.10 -1.37 53.05
N ALA A 169 -7.66 -1.16 54.26
CA ALA A 169 -8.55 -2.14 54.88
C ALA A 169 -9.90 -2.28 54.16
N ALA A 170 -10.44 -1.19 53.58
CA ALA A 170 -11.64 -1.25 52.75
C ALA A 170 -11.37 -1.99 51.43
N ILE A 171 -10.20 -1.78 50.84
CA ILE A 171 -9.73 -2.52 49.66
C ILE A 171 -9.68 -4.02 49.97
N TRP A 172 -9.01 -4.41 51.06
CA TRP A 172 -8.93 -5.81 51.48
C TRP A 172 -10.27 -6.43 51.88
N PHE A 173 -11.25 -5.63 52.28
CA PHE A 173 -12.61 -6.12 52.47
C PHE A 173 -13.24 -6.59 51.15
N PHE A 174 -13.06 -5.81 50.07
CA PHE A 174 -13.60 -6.15 48.76
C PHE A 174 -12.78 -7.21 48.01
N SER A 175 -11.44 -7.20 48.12
CA SER A 175 -10.56 -8.18 47.46
C SER A 175 -10.47 -9.51 48.20
N ASP A 176 -10.35 -9.48 49.53
CA ASP A 176 -9.89 -10.62 50.33
C ASP A 176 -10.83 -10.98 51.49
N ASN A 177 -11.97 -10.28 51.63
CA ASN A 177 -12.91 -10.42 52.73
C ASN A 177 -12.24 -10.22 54.11
N TYR A 178 -11.36 -9.23 54.21
CA TYR A 178 -10.74 -8.82 55.47
C TYR A 178 -11.66 -7.89 56.28
N VAL A 179 -11.79 -8.14 57.59
CA VAL A 179 -12.61 -7.35 58.50
C VAL A 179 -11.78 -6.93 59.71
N LEU A 180 -11.82 -5.64 60.04
CA LEU A 180 -11.14 -5.08 61.20
C LEU A 180 -11.85 -5.47 62.51
N SER A 181 -11.06 -5.67 63.56
CA SER A 181 -11.58 -5.87 64.92
C SER A 181 -12.41 -4.68 65.39
N SER A 182 -13.47 -4.95 66.16
CA SER A 182 -14.31 -3.91 66.78
C SER A 182 -13.53 -2.92 67.65
N THR A 183 -12.34 -3.30 68.15
CA THR A 183 -11.47 -2.44 68.95
C THR A 183 -10.43 -1.67 68.14
N ASP A 184 -10.30 -1.93 66.84
CA ASP A 184 -9.31 -1.26 66.00
C ASP A 184 -9.70 0.20 65.74
N PRO A 185 -8.80 1.17 65.99
CA PRO A 185 -9.12 2.59 65.83
C PRO A 185 -9.39 3.02 64.37
N VAL A 186 -8.98 2.23 63.38
CA VAL A 186 -9.21 2.50 61.94
C VAL A 186 -10.60 2.03 61.48
N ARG A 187 -11.23 1.11 62.23
CA ARG A 187 -12.49 0.47 61.85
C ARG A 187 -13.62 1.45 61.52
N PRO A 188 -13.91 2.50 62.33
CA PRO A 188 -15.03 3.40 62.04
C PRO A 188 -14.95 4.04 60.66
N PHE A 189 -13.73 4.40 60.22
CA PHE A 189 -13.48 4.99 58.91
C PHE A 189 -13.66 3.98 57.79
N THR A 190 -13.11 2.77 57.97
CA THR A 190 -13.24 1.67 57.00
C THR A 190 -14.70 1.28 56.77
N ALA A 191 -15.48 1.15 57.85
CA ALA A 191 -16.90 0.82 57.78
C ALA A 191 -17.71 1.90 57.03
N ALA A 192 -17.35 3.18 57.21
CA ALA A 192 -17.98 4.29 56.51
C ALA A 192 -17.66 4.31 55.01
N ILE A 193 -16.39 4.03 54.63
CA ILE A 193 -15.97 3.87 53.23
C ILE A 193 -16.79 2.75 52.58
N VAL A 194 -16.78 1.55 53.16
CA VAL A 194 -17.47 0.38 52.60
C VAL A 194 -18.98 0.64 52.45
N ALA A 195 -19.63 1.25 53.44
CA ALA A 195 -21.05 1.54 53.36
C ALA A 195 -21.40 2.51 52.21
N THR A 196 -20.58 3.56 52.03
CA THR A 196 -20.76 4.55 50.96
C THR A 196 -20.53 3.93 49.58
N VAL A 197 -19.44 3.18 49.44
CA VAL A 197 -19.05 2.53 48.19
C VAL A 197 -20.05 1.46 47.76
N LEU A 198 -20.57 0.64 48.69
CA LEU A 198 -21.64 -0.32 48.40
C LEU A 198 -22.91 0.36 47.92
N ALA A 199 -23.28 1.50 48.50
CA ALA A 199 -24.46 2.25 48.09
C ALA A 199 -24.31 2.88 46.70
N ALA A 200 -23.09 3.25 46.30
CA ALA A 200 -22.79 3.86 45.00
C ALA A 200 -22.61 2.84 43.87
N GLY A 201 -22.17 1.60 44.17
CA GLY A 201 -21.94 0.56 43.17
C GLY A 201 -20.52 0.58 42.56
N PRO A 202 -20.13 -0.42 41.75
CA PRO A 202 -18.78 -0.50 41.17
C PRO A 202 -18.58 0.46 39.98
N LEU A 203 -17.33 0.84 39.71
CA LEU A 203 -16.90 1.50 38.47
C LEU A 203 -16.47 0.46 37.41
N PRO A 204 -16.56 0.78 36.10
CA PRO A 204 -15.99 -0.04 35.03
C PRO A 204 -14.46 0.10 34.95
N GLU A 205 -13.79 -0.85 34.28
CA GLU A 205 -12.33 -0.83 34.08
C GLU A 205 -11.90 0.37 33.23
N PRO A 206 -10.88 1.14 33.64
CA PRO A 206 -10.33 2.22 32.83
C PRO A 206 -9.50 1.67 31.67
N SER A 207 -9.86 2.01 30.43
CA SER A 207 -9.07 1.64 29.25
C SER A 207 -7.95 2.66 28.97
N PRO A 208 -6.70 2.25 28.72
CA PRO A 208 -5.63 3.15 28.29
C PRO A 208 -5.94 3.74 26.89
N PRO A 209 -5.39 4.92 26.54
CA PRO A 209 -5.64 5.54 25.24
C PRO A 209 -4.93 4.77 24.11
N ASN A 210 -5.69 4.14 23.21
CA ASN A 210 -5.12 3.65 21.97
C ASN A 210 -4.88 4.84 21.03
N LEU A 211 -3.74 4.88 20.33
CA LEU A 211 -3.42 5.94 19.39
C LEU A 211 -2.96 5.33 18.06
N VAL A 212 -3.62 5.72 16.97
CA VAL A 212 -3.38 5.21 15.62
C VAL A 212 -3.11 6.37 14.67
N ILE A 213 -2.23 6.16 13.69
CA ILE A 213 -2.06 7.05 12.54
C ILE A 213 -2.41 6.25 11.29
N ASP A 214 -3.31 6.77 10.46
CA ASP A 214 -3.71 6.17 9.18
C ASP A 214 -3.60 7.19 8.04
N PRO A 215 -2.91 6.88 6.93
CA PRO A 215 -2.11 5.67 6.69
C PRO A 215 -0.84 5.65 7.55
N THR A 216 -0.27 4.46 7.77
CA THR A 216 1.05 4.34 8.46
C THR A 216 2.22 4.69 7.54
N THR A 217 2.02 4.58 6.22
CA THR A 217 3.02 4.89 5.20
C THR A 217 2.38 5.54 3.97
N ALA A 218 3.04 6.52 3.37
CA ALA A 218 2.75 6.99 2.00
C ALA A 218 4.05 7.32 1.25
N ALA A 219 4.00 7.34 -0.07
CA ALA A 219 5.13 7.73 -0.91
C ALA A 219 4.69 8.64 -2.06
N GLY A 220 5.56 9.56 -2.48
CA GLY A 220 5.27 10.47 -3.58
C GLY A 220 6.36 11.53 -3.85
N PRO A 221 6.08 12.47 -4.76
CA PRO A 221 7.04 13.50 -5.17
C PRO A 221 7.46 14.42 -4.01
N SER A 222 8.75 14.80 -3.96
CA SER A 222 9.32 15.62 -2.88
C SER A 222 8.87 17.08 -2.82
N ASP A 223 8.11 17.54 -3.81
CA ASP A 223 7.55 18.89 -3.91
C ASP A 223 6.06 18.96 -3.54
N THR A 224 5.42 17.81 -3.30
CA THR A 224 3.99 17.71 -3.03
C THR A 224 3.76 17.18 -1.61
N PRO A 225 2.95 17.85 -0.77
CA PRO A 225 2.64 17.35 0.56
C PRO A 225 1.92 15.98 0.52
N LEU A 226 2.38 15.02 1.31
CA LEU A 226 1.76 13.68 1.41
C LEU A 226 0.85 13.60 2.63
N GLY A 227 -0.34 13.04 2.44
CA GLY A 227 -1.36 12.89 3.48
C GLY A 227 -2.78 12.82 2.89
N PRO A 228 -3.83 12.93 3.72
CA PRO A 228 -3.75 13.18 5.16
C PRO A 228 -3.31 11.92 5.94
N TYR A 229 -2.39 12.12 6.86
CA TYR A 229 -2.18 11.25 8.01
C TYR A 229 -3.18 11.66 9.09
N THR A 230 -4.12 10.79 9.42
CA THR A 230 -5.15 11.06 10.42
C THR A 230 -4.74 10.44 11.75
N VAL A 231 -4.56 11.27 12.77
CA VAL A 231 -4.25 10.83 14.14
C VAL A 231 -5.56 10.56 14.87
N THR A 232 -5.82 9.31 15.25
CA THR A 232 -7.06 8.89 15.91
C THR A 232 -6.79 8.19 17.23
N SER A 233 -7.68 8.40 18.20
CA SER A 233 -7.73 7.68 19.46
C SER A 233 -9.14 7.22 19.77
N ASP A 234 -9.29 6.02 20.34
CA ASP A 234 -10.56 5.45 20.77
C ASP A 234 -10.94 5.80 22.22
N THR A 235 -10.06 6.51 22.94
CA THR A 235 -10.34 6.95 24.31
C THR A 235 -11.44 8.01 24.34
N THR A 236 -12.27 7.94 25.37
CA THR A 236 -13.26 8.95 25.70
C THR A 236 -12.77 9.93 26.77
N ASP A 237 -11.50 9.86 27.16
CA ASP A 237 -10.90 10.77 28.14
C ASP A 237 -10.96 12.23 27.64
N PRO A 238 -11.69 13.13 28.34
CA PRO A 238 -11.77 14.55 27.96
C PRO A 238 -10.43 15.29 28.07
N ASP A 239 -9.46 14.75 28.84
CA ASP A 239 -8.16 15.38 29.09
C ASP A 239 -7.06 14.89 28.14
N LEU A 240 -7.36 14.00 27.18
CA LEU A 240 -6.40 13.50 26.21
C LEU A 240 -5.60 14.62 25.53
N GLN A 241 -4.29 14.62 25.73
CA GLN A 241 -3.34 15.50 25.05
C GLN A 241 -2.56 14.72 23.99
N ILE A 242 -2.78 15.03 22.71
CA ILE A 242 -1.98 14.45 21.62
C ILE A 242 -0.93 15.48 21.21
N THR A 243 0.34 15.13 21.31
CA THR A 243 1.48 15.93 20.81
C THR A 243 2.08 15.27 19.59
N VAL A 244 2.27 16.02 18.50
CA VAL A 244 2.90 15.51 17.29
C VAL A 244 4.32 16.05 17.13
N ARG A 245 5.21 15.19 16.66
CA ARG A 245 6.60 15.51 16.35
C ARG A 245 6.96 15.03 14.96
N THR A 246 7.90 15.70 14.31
CA THR A 246 8.40 15.35 12.99
C THR A 246 9.92 15.30 12.95
N ALA A 247 10.45 14.37 12.16
CA ALA A 247 11.86 14.26 11.84
C ALA A 247 12.02 14.20 10.31
N GLY A 248 12.95 14.98 9.76
CA GLY A 248 13.25 15.01 8.32
C GLY A 248 12.35 15.93 7.48
N GLY A 249 11.29 16.50 8.06
CA GLY A 249 10.34 17.33 7.32
C GLY A 249 9.58 18.34 8.18
N THR A 250 8.52 18.90 7.60
CA THR A 250 7.58 19.83 8.21
C THR A 250 6.16 19.23 8.15
N MET A 251 5.35 19.50 9.17
CA MET A 251 3.94 19.09 9.25
C MET A 251 3.03 20.24 8.85
N TYR A 252 1.91 19.95 8.19
CA TYR A 252 0.94 20.93 7.72
C TYR A 252 -0.49 20.51 8.04
N ALA A 253 -1.36 21.49 8.28
CA ALA A 253 -2.78 21.29 8.55
C ALA A 253 -3.66 21.28 7.29
N ASP A 254 -3.06 21.48 6.11
CA ASP A 254 -3.73 21.51 4.82
C ASP A 254 -2.94 20.78 3.73
N ALA A 255 -3.66 20.26 2.73
CA ALA A 255 -3.07 19.56 1.60
C ALA A 255 -2.17 20.45 0.71
N GLY A 256 -2.32 21.77 0.80
CA GLY A 256 -1.49 22.72 0.05
C GLY A 256 -0.15 23.02 0.69
N GLY A 257 0.12 22.53 1.91
CA GLY A 257 1.39 22.80 2.61
C GLY A 257 1.55 24.27 2.98
N THR A 258 0.46 24.96 3.30
CA THR A 258 0.47 26.42 3.54
C THR A 258 0.32 26.81 5.01
N ILE A 259 -0.25 25.94 5.83
CA ILE A 259 -0.53 26.15 7.25
C ILE A 259 0.36 25.19 8.06
N PRO A 260 1.55 25.62 8.50
CA PRO A 260 2.47 24.75 9.21
C PRO A 260 1.98 24.41 10.63
N ILE A 261 2.22 23.17 11.05
CA ILE A 261 2.10 22.71 12.43
C ILE A 261 3.52 22.65 13.00
N ALA A 262 3.79 23.41 14.05
CA ALA A 262 5.11 23.44 14.66
C ALA A 262 5.45 22.09 15.33
N ASP A 263 6.72 21.68 15.27
CA ASP A 263 7.19 20.47 15.95
C ASP A 263 6.91 20.53 17.46
N GLY A 264 6.33 19.46 18.02
CA GLY A 264 5.92 19.41 19.42
C GLY A 264 4.58 20.10 19.73
N SER A 265 3.79 20.47 18.71
CA SER A 265 2.46 21.06 18.92
C SER A 265 1.45 20.03 19.43
N ALA A 266 0.53 20.48 20.28
CA ALA A 266 -0.66 19.72 20.64
C ALA A 266 -1.70 19.79 19.50
N VAL A 267 -2.34 18.66 19.20
CA VAL A 267 -3.38 18.53 18.17
C VAL A 267 -4.63 17.82 18.73
N PRO A 268 -5.84 18.17 18.28
CA PRO A 268 -7.04 17.43 18.63
C PRO A 268 -7.05 15.98 18.12
N ASN A 269 -7.89 15.12 18.73
CA ASN A 269 -8.24 13.82 18.14
C ASN A 269 -8.87 14.01 16.75
N ASN A 270 -8.61 13.09 15.82
CA ASN A 270 -9.01 13.15 14.40
C ASN A 270 -8.35 14.28 13.60
N THR A 271 -7.20 14.80 14.03
CA THR A 271 -6.46 15.79 13.24
C THR A 271 -5.87 15.14 11.99
N GLN A 272 -6.07 15.79 10.84
CA GLN A 272 -5.44 15.44 9.57
C GLN A 272 -4.16 16.25 9.39
N ILE A 273 -3.08 15.57 9.04
CA ILE A 273 -1.74 16.16 8.91
C ILE A 273 -1.14 15.77 7.56
N TRP A 274 -0.49 16.71 6.89
CA TRP A 274 0.31 16.48 5.68
C TRP A 274 1.79 16.68 5.99
N LEU A 275 2.64 15.89 5.36
CA LEU A 275 4.09 15.92 5.54
C LEU A 275 4.76 16.42 4.27
N LEU A 276 5.84 17.19 4.42
CA LEU A 276 6.72 17.62 3.33
C LEU A 276 8.18 17.53 3.81
N PRO A 277 9.13 17.08 2.98
CA PRO A 277 10.53 16.99 3.39
C PRO A 277 11.16 18.38 3.46
N ASN A 278 12.16 18.56 4.33
CA ASN A 278 12.88 19.84 4.43
C ASN A 278 13.79 20.11 3.22
N ALA A 279 14.17 19.06 2.50
CA ALA A 279 14.94 19.14 1.28
C ALA A 279 14.19 18.43 0.15
N VAL A 280 14.12 19.06 -1.01
CA VAL A 280 13.52 18.52 -2.24
C VAL A 280 14.41 17.45 -2.91
N THR A 281 15.35 16.85 -2.18
CA THR A 281 16.25 15.80 -2.66
C THR A 281 15.69 14.40 -2.45
N GLY A 282 14.43 14.29 -2.02
CA GLY A 282 13.83 13.05 -1.53
C GLY A 282 14.29 12.68 -0.10
N GLY A 283 13.81 11.54 0.38
CA GLY A 283 14.10 10.99 1.71
C GLY A 283 12.85 10.66 2.52
N THR A 284 13.04 10.09 3.70
CA THR A 284 11.96 9.69 4.59
C THR A 284 11.69 10.78 5.63
N VAL A 285 10.43 11.19 5.76
CA VAL A 285 9.93 12.00 6.87
C VAL A 285 9.21 11.08 7.84
N THR A 286 9.52 11.18 9.14
CA THR A 286 8.83 10.42 10.18
C THR A 286 8.01 11.36 11.04
N MET A 287 6.72 11.07 11.19
CA MET A 287 5.85 11.71 12.16
C MET A 287 5.63 10.77 13.33
N THR A 288 5.75 11.28 14.55
CA THR A 288 5.43 10.57 15.79
C THR A 288 4.31 11.30 16.52
N ALA A 289 3.26 10.59 16.90
CA ALA A 289 2.22 11.12 17.76
C ALA A 289 2.33 10.48 19.14
N ARG A 290 2.32 11.32 20.17
CA ARG A 290 2.30 10.93 21.58
C ARG A 290 0.97 11.34 22.18
N GLY A 291 0.15 10.37 22.57
CA GLY A 291 -1.07 10.60 23.34
C GLY A 291 -0.75 10.48 24.82
N VAL A 292 -1.13 11.46 25.63
CA VAL A 292 -1.09 11.40 27.09
C VAL A 292 -2.52 11.50 27.57
N ALA A 293 -2.99 10.49 28.28
CA ALA A 293 -4.29 10.48 28.91
C ALA A 293 -4.11 10.25 30.40
N THR A 294 -5.03 10.80 31.18
CA THR A 294 -5.09 10.52 32.60
C THR A 294 -5.81 9.19 32.74
N VAL A 295 -5.08 8.13 33.08
CA VAL A 295 -5.76 6.89 33.41
C VAL A 295 -6.23 7.00 34.86
N PRO A 296 -7.54 6.83 35.12
CA PRO A 296 -8.07 6.86 36.47
C PRO A 296 -7.30 5.90 37.38
N SER A 297 -7.23 6.22 38.67
CA SER A 297 -6.88 5.24 39.69
C SER A 297 -7.66 3.92 39.48
N GLY A 298 -7.04 2.77 39.80
CA GLY A 298 -7.67 1.46 39.58
C GLY A 298 -7.00 0.53 38.55
N ASN A 299 -5.92 0.97 37.88
CA ASN A 299 -5.11 0.07 37.03
C ASN A 299 -4.40 -0.98 37.88
N VAL A 300 -4.46 -2.24 37.45
CA VAL A 300 -3.82 -3.35 38.14
C VAL A 300 -2.43 -3.63 37.56
N TYR A 301 -1.50 -3.94 38.45
CA TYR A 301 -0.14 -4.32 38.14
C TYR A 301 0.14 -5.69 38.73
N LEU A 302 0.57 -6.61 37.86
CA LEU A 302 0.85 -8.00 38.16
C LEU A 302 2.35 -8.24 38.21
N TYR A 303 2.75 -9.27 38.94
CA TYR A 303 4.15 -9.62 39.08
C TYR A 303 4.77 -9.99 37.73
N ASP A 304 5.89 -9.36 37.37
CA ASP A 304 6.51 -9.49 36.03
C ASP A 304 7.24 -10.82 35.77
N GLY A 305 7.36 -11.68 36.78
CA GLY A 305 8.02 -12.99 36.69
C GLY A 305 9.55 -12.96 36.58
N ASN A 306 10.20 -11.80 36.66
CA ASN A 306 11.63 -11.68 36.34
C ASN A 306 12.59 -12.03 37.48
N THR A 307 12.10 -12.07 38.72
CA THR A 307 12.92 -12.31 39.91
C THR A 307 13.00 -13.80 40.25
N THR A 308 14.15 -14.41 39.99
CA THR A 308 14.37 -15.85 40.19
C THR A 308 14.10 -16.29 41.64
N GLY A 309 13.22 -17.26 41.83
CA GLY A 309 12.85 -17.78 43.15
C GLY A 309 11.62 -17.12 43.77
N VAL A 310 11.00 -16.17 43.06
CA VAL A 310 9.68 -15.62 43.34
C VAL A 310 8.74 -16.13 42.26
N ASN A 311 7.69 -16.85 42.65
CA ASN A 311 6.71 -17.39 41.70
C ASN A 311 5.42 -16.57 41.66
N ASP A 312 5.21 -15.71 42.64
CA ASP A 312 4.04 -14.84 42.78
C ASP A 312 4.40 -13.65 43.68
N ALA A 313 3.73 -12.51 43.48
CA ALA A 313 3.86 -11.33 44.33
C ALA A 313 2.51 -10.61 44.46
N GLN A 314 2.39 -9.78 45.49
CA GLN A 314 1.21 -8.94 45.77
C GLN A 314 0.72 -8.26 44.50
N ARG A 315 -0.57 -8.37 44.19
CA ARG A 315 -1.20 -7.59 43.12
C ARG A 315 -1.31 -6.15 43.58
N LEU A 316 -0.88 -5.22 42.74
CA LEU A 316 -0.90 -3.80 43.07
C LEU A 316 -1.96 -3.08 42.25
N ILE A 317 -2.60 -2.08 42.84
CA ILE A 317 -3.53 -1.22 42.14
C ILE A 317 -3.11 0.25 42.28
N LEU A 318 -3.17 0.98 41.19
CA LEU A 318 -2.76 2.38 41.14
C LEU A 318 -3.72 3.23 41.97
N ALA A 319 -3.19 3.92 42.98
CA ALA A 319 -3.95 4.62 44.02
C ALA A 319 -4.33 6.06 43.65
N GLN A 320 -3.79 6.58 42.56
CA GLN A 320 -4.09 7.92 42.06
C GLN A 320 -4.17 7.91 40.55
N ASP A 321 -4.82 8.92 40.00
CA ASP A 321 -4.77 9.16 38.57
C ASP A 321 -3.31 9.29 38.14
N ALA A 322 -2.93 8.58 37.08
CA ALA A 322 -1.59 8.66 36.52
C ALA A 322 -1.67 8.94 35.03
N GLU A 323 -0.72 9.74 34.54
CA GLU A 323 -0.57 9.97 33.11
C GLU A 323 0.03 8.71 32.48
N VAL A 324 -0.74 8.04 31.62
CA VAL A 324 -0.21 6.99 30.75
C VAL A 324 -0.07 7.58 29.35
N SER A 325 1.07 7.29 28.71
CA SER A 325 1.32 7.76 27.35
C SER A 325 1.50 6.63 26.36
N THR A 326 0.88 6.77 25.19
CA THR A 326 1.09 5.90 24.04
C THR A 326 1.80 6.65 22.92
N LEU A 327 2.59 5.91 22.14
CA LEU A 327 3.38 6.43 21.03
C LEU A 327 3.04 5.64 19.77
N THR A 328 2.82 6.34 18.68
CA THR A 328 2.67 5.75 17.34
C THR A 328 3.40 6.60 16.32
N SER A 329 3.76 6.02 15.19
CA SER A 329 4.53 6.70 14.15
C SER A 329 4.06 6.32 12.75
N ALA A 330 4.19 7.26 11.83
CA ALA A 330 3.98 7.06 10.41
C ALA A 330 5.16 7.64 9.61
N THR A 331 5.37 7.13 8.40
CA THR A 331 6.45 7.55 7.52
C THR A 331 5.94 8.01 6.15
N ALA A 332 6.54 9.08 5.63
CA ALA A 332 6.33 9.56 4.27
C ALA A 332 7.64 9.45 3.50
N ASP A 333 7.67 8.67 2.43
CA ASP A 333 8.85 8.49 1.58
C ASP A 333 8.75 9.38 0.34
N PHE A 334 9.69 10.30 0.21
CA PHE A 334 9.74 11.26 -0.88
C PHE A 334 10.81 10.89 -1.91
N PHE A 335 10.48 11.05 -3.18
CA PHE A 335 11.42 10.91 -4.28
C PHE A 335 11.43 12.17 -5.15
N GLN A 336 12.58 12.46 -5.74
CA GLN A 336 12.66 13.50 -6.77
C GLN A 336 11.95 13.02 -8.03
N VAL A 337 11.39 13.97 -8.77
CA VAL A 337 10.73 13.69 -10.05
C VAL A 337 11.37 14.46 -11.20
N GLY A 338 11.14 13.97 -12.41
CA GLY A 338 11.35 14.66 -13.67
C GLY A 338 10.26 14.25 -14.67
N SER A 339 10.37 14.69 -15.91
CA SER A 339 9.39 14.39 -16.95
C SER A 339 10.03 13.73 -18.17
N LEU A 340 9.26 12.94 -18.91
CA LEU A 340 9.60 12.42 -20.23
C LEU A 340 8.74 13.11 -21.28
N GLN A 341 9.35 13.76 -22.26
CA GLN A 341 8.66 14.26 -23.44
C GLN A 341 8.91 13.34 -24.63
N VAL A 342 7.85 12.77 -25.18
CA VAL A 342 7.88 11.95 -26.39
C VAL A 342 7.37 12.78 -27.55
N THR A 343 8.25 13.04 -28.51
CA THR A 343 7.96 13.78 -29.73
C THR A 343 7.87 12.82 -30.90
N LYS A 344 6.70 12.76 -31.55
CA LYS A 344 6.53 12.11 -32.85
C LYS A 344 6.76 13.13 -33.95
N THR A 345 7.71 12.86 -34.84
CA THR A 345 7.91 13.65 -36.07
C THR A 345 7.42 12.86 -37.28
N ILE A 346 6.56 13.45 -38.09
CA ILE A 346 6.09 12.91 -39.37
C ILE A 346 6.69 13.75 -40.51
N SER A 347 7.33 13.09 -41.47
CA SER A 347 8.06 13.72 -42.58
C SER A 347 7.98 12.87 -43.85
N GLY A 348 8.53 13.35 -44.96
CA GLY A 348 8.59 12.64 -46.25
C GLY A 348 7.51 13.06 -47.26
N SER A 349 7.62 12.57 -48.50
CA SER A 349 6.72 12.97 -49.59
C SER A 349 5.28 12.45 -49.44
N ALA A 350 5.10 11.32 -48.74
CA ALA A 350 3.79 10.71 -48.43
C ALA A 350 3.34 11.01 -46.99
N ALA A 351 3.90 12.04 -46.36
CA ALA A 351 3.43 12.50 -45.05
C ALA A 351 1.99 13.01 -45.15
N GLY A 352 1.10 12.46 -44.32
CA GLY A 352 -0.34 12.68 -44.40
C GLY A 352 -1.10 11.56 -45.09
N ASP A 353 -0.41 10.55 -45.65
CA ASP A 353 -1.06 9.37 -46.27
C ASP A 353 -0.87 8.09 -45.43
N GLN A 354 -0.13 8.17 -44.31
CA GLN A 354 0.11 7.03 -43.43
C GLN A 354 -1.15 6.59 -42.69
N GLY A 355 -1.18 5.30 -42.33
CA GLY A 355 -2.12 4.74 -41.37
C GLY A 355 -1.90 5.28 -39.95
N ALA A 356 -2.69 4.78 -38.99
CA ALA A 356 -2.50 5.14 -37.59
C ALA A 356 -1.14 4.66 -37.09
N VAL A 357 -0.50 5.47 -36.24
CA VAL A 357 0.78 5.16 -35.59
C VAL A 357 0.52 4.95 -34.10
N MET A 358 1.21 3.99 -33.52
CA MET A 358 1.17 3.72 -32.09
C MET A 358 2.59 3.69 -31.56
N LEU A 359 2.90 4.63 -30.66
CA LEU A 359 4.09 4.56 -29.83
C LEU A 359 3.74 3.92 -28.50
N HIS A 360 4.70 3.24 -27.90
CA HIS A 360 4.56 2.59 -26.61
C HIS A 360 5.74 2.95 -25.71
N VAL A 361 5.43 3.52 -24.55
CA VAL A 361 6.38 3.91 -23.51
C VAL A 361 6.30 2.90 -22.37
N SER A 362 7.41 2.21 -22.11
CA SER A 362 7.57 1.26 -21.00
C SER A 362 8.71 1.73 -20.10
N CYS A 363 8.43 1.92 -18.81
CA CYS A 363 9.42 2.35 -17.83
C CYS A 363 9.68 1.26 -16.78
N ASP A 364 10.90 1.20 -16.24
CA ASP A 364 11.29 0.21 -15.23
C ASP A 364 10.59 0.37 -13.86
N ASN A 365 9.90 1.49 -13.63
CA ASN A 365 8.98 1.69 -12.51
C ASN A 365 7.59 1.05 -12.72
N GLY A 366 7.37 0.38 -13.86
CA GLY A 366 6.12 -0.30 -14.21
C GLY A 366 5.09 0.56 -14.96
N LEU A 367 5.43 1.80 -15.33
CA LEU A 367 4.58 2.61 -16.22
C LEU A 367 4.55 1.99 -17.62
N GLU A 368 3.34 1.84 -18.16
CA GLU A 368 3.07 1.38 -19.52
C GLU A 368 2.03 2.33 -20.15
N GLN A 369 2.42 3.04 -21.22
CA GLN A 369 1.56 4.04 -21.86
C GLN A 369 1.66 4.00 -23.39
N ASP A 370 0.50 3.91 -24.05
CA ASP A 370 0.39 4.03 -25.50
C ASP A 370 0.09 5.47 -25.91
N ILE A 371 0.76 5.93 -26.96
CA ILE A 371 0.53 7.23 -27.60
C ILE A 371 0.10 6.98 -29.03
N THR A 372 -1.16 7.27 -29.34
CA THR A 372 -1.73 7.07 -30.66
C THR A 372 -1.69 8.36 -31.48
N ILE A 373 -1.16 8.27 -32.69
CA ILE A 373 -1.22 9.33 -33.68
C ILE A 373 -2.19 8.88 -34.78
N ALA A 374 -3.18 9.73 -35.08
CA ALA A 374 -4.23 9.39 -36.02
C ALA A 374 -3.67 9.17 -37.45
N ALA A 375 -4.34 8.32 -38.22
CA ALA A 375 -4.07 8.19 -39.65
C ALA A 375 -4.20 9.54 -40.36
N ASN A 376 -3.43 9.73 -41.41
CA ASN A 376 -3.39 10.95 -42.22
C ASN A 376 -3.02 12.22 -41.44
N THR A 377 -2.32 12.09 -40.32
CA THR A 377 -1.78 13.25 -39.59
C THR A 377 -0.77 13.98 -40.50
N PRO A 378 -0.88 15.31 -40.70
CA PRO A 378 0.04 16.05 -41.54
C PRO A 378 1.50 15.98 -41.06
N ALA A 379 2.43 16.36 -41.93
CA ALA A 379 3.84 16.52 -41.56
C ALA A 379 4.02 17.50 -40.38
N GLY A 380 4.97 17.20 -39.51
CA GLY A 380 5.29 18.01 -38.33
C GLY A 380 5.43 17.18 -37.06
N ASP A 381 5.49 17.88 -35.93
CA ASP A 381 5.74 17.29 -34.61
C ASP A 381 4.45 17.20 -33.77
N THR A 382 4.30 16.10 -33.06
CA THR A 382 3.28 15.91 -32.02
C THR A 382 3.97 15.49 -30.73
N THR A 383 3.75 16.22 -29.65
CA THR A 383 4.43 16.01 -28.36
C THR A 383 3.46 15.47 -27.31
N THR A 384 3.90 14.49 -26.52
CA THR A 384 3.22 14.04 -25.29
C THR A 384 4.21 14.12 -24.14
N THR A 385 3.83 14.74 -23.02
CA THR A 385 4.64 14.78 -21.80
C THR A 385 4.07 13.82 -20.77
N ILE A 386 4.95 13.09 -20.10
CA ILE A 386 4.67 12.23 -18.96
C ILE A 386 5.42 12.83 -17.76
N ASP A 387 4.68 13.40 -16.82
CA ASP A 387 5.21 14.10 -15.65
C ASP A 387 5.34 13.18 -14.43
N ASP A 388 5.92 13.72 -13.34
CA ASP A 388 6.02 13.09 -12.03
C ASP A 388 6.72 11.71 -12.01
N LEU A 389 7.65 11.48 -12.94
CA LEU A 389 8.43 10.25 -12.99
C LEU A 389 9.57 10.28 -11.98
N PRO A 390 9.75 9.26 -11.13
CA PRO A 390 10.87 9.20 -10.20
C PRO A 390 12.23 9.32 -10.92
N VAL A 391 13.14 10.11 -10.37
CA VAL A 391 14.49 10.26 -10.90
C VAL A 391 15.22 8.92 -10.94
N GLY A 392 15.93 8.66 -12.03
CA GLY A 392 16.60 7.39 -12.28
C GLY A 392 15.73 6.34 -12.98
N THR A 393 14.41 6.57 -13.08
CA THR A 393 13.51 5.73 -13.91
C THR A 393 14.05 5.68 -15.33
N VAL A 394 14.12 4.48 -15.91
CA VAL A 394 14.55 4.26 -17.29
C VAL A 394 13.34 3.89 -18.13
N CYS A 395 13.02 4.74 -19.12
CA CYS A 395 11.91 4.56 -20.03
C CYS A 395 12.39 4.20 -21.44
N THR A 396 11.79 3.18 -22.03
CA THR A 396 12.00 2.78 -23.43
C THR A 396 10.78 3.15 -24.24
N VAL A 397 10.99 3.92 -25.31
CA VAL A 397 9.96 4.21 -26.31
C VAL A 397 10.15 3.33 -27.52
N THR A 398 9.09 2.68 -27.96
CA THR A 398 9.03 1.83 -29.16
C THR A 398 7.87 2.26 -30.06
N GLU A 399 7.90 1.87 -31.32
CA GLU A 399 6.83 2.08 -32.29
C GLU A 399 6.31 0.74 -32.79
N PRO A 400 5.35 0.10 -32.11
CA PRO A 400 4.75 -1.15 -32.55
C PRO A 400 3.91 -1.03 -33.83
N GLN A 401 3.41 0.17 -34.18
CA GLN A 401 2.68 0.42 -35.43
C GLN A 401 3.18 1.71 -36.04
N ASP A 402 3.74 1.63 -37.25
CA ASP A 402 4.43 2.73 -37.94
C ASP A 402 3.59 3.39 -39.04
N GLY A 403 2.33 2.98 -39.22
CA GLY A 403 1.43 3.54 -40.22
C GLY A 403 1.76 3.19 -41.69
N SER A 404 2.69 2.26 -41.95
CA SER A 404 2.99 1.82 -43.33
C SER A 404 1.82 1.07 -44.00
N SER A 405 1.83 1.04 -45.33
CA SER A 405 0.85 0.33 -46.16
C SER A 405 1.48 -0.15 -47.47
N ALA A 406 0.69 -0.80 -48.34
CA ALA A 406 1.19 -1.24 -49.65
C ALA A 406 1.61 -0.07 -50.58
N SER A 407 1.02 1.12 -50.40
CA SER A 407 1.30 2.31 -51.20
C SER A 407 2.21 3.33 -50.50
N VAL A 408 2.49 3.14 -49.20
CA VAL A 408 3.28 4.07 -48.38
C VAL A 408 4.32 3.27 -47.59
N SER A 409 5.59 3.53 -47.89
CA SER A 409 6.73 3.00 -47.12
C SER A 409 7.10 3.95 -45.99
N VAL A 410 7.75 3.43 -44.95
CA VAL A 410 8.21 4.21 -43.80
C VAL A 410 9.64 3.85 -43.43
N THR A 411 10.42 4.86 -43.06
CA THR A 411 11.67 4.69 -42.33
C THR A 411 11.51 5.33 -40.96
N THR A 412 11.66 4.52 -39.91
CA THR A 412 11.55 4.96 -38.51
C THR A 412 12.93 5.12 -37.89
N THR A 413 13.16 6.24 -37.21
CA THR A 413 14.33 6.45 -36.34
C THR A 413 13.89 6.88 -34.95
N VAL A 414 14.44 6.25 -33.92
CA VAL A 414 14.20 6.62 -32.51
C VAL A 414 15.49 7.19 -31.93
N ALA A 415 15.44 8.41 -31.40
CA ALA A 415 16.56 9.08 -30.75
C ALA A 415 16.21 9.39 -29.29
N GLY A 416 17.19 9.19 -28.38
CA GLY A 416 17.02 9.44 -26.94
C GLY A 416 16.44 8.26 -26.15
N SER A 417 16.07 7.15 -26.79
CA SER A 417 15.57 5.92 -26.14
C SER A 417 16.68 4.85 -26.03
N PRO A 418 16.85 4.16 -24.90
CA PRO A 418 16.15 4.38 -23.62
C PRO A 418 16.59 5.69 -22.96
N ALA A 419 15.64 6.34 -22.29
CA ALA A 419 15.81 7.62 -21.60
C ALA A 419 15.87 7.40 -20.07
N THR A 420 16.81 8.04 -19.38
CA THR A 420 16.87 8.03 -17.91
C THR A 420 16.38 9.37 -17.39
N ILE A 421 15.36 9.35 -16.52
CA ILE A 421 14.75 10.56 -15.96
C ILE A 421 15.72 11.24 -15.00
N THR A 422 15.91 12.54 -15.20
CA THR A 422 16.76 13.41 -14.39
C THR A 422 15.92 14.40 -13.58
N ALA A 423 16.41 14.77 -12.39
CA ALA A 423 15.70 15.66 -11.48
C ALA A 423 15.38 17.01 -12.13
N ASP A 424 14.14 17.48 -11.96
CA ASP A 424 13.66 18.81 -12.37
C ASP A 424 13.90 19.15 -13.86
N GLN A 425 13.97 18.12 -14.72
CA GLN A 425 14.22 18.27 -16.15
C GLN A 425 13.22 17.47 -16.99
N ILE A 426 12.98 17.97 -18.20
CA ILE A 426 12.26 17.24 -19.25
C ILE A 426 13.31 16.48 -20.05
N THR A 427 13.19 15.15 -20.06
CA THR A 427 14.02 14.25 -20.87
C THR A 427 13.33 14.00 -22.20
N ASP A 428 13.99 14.27 -23.32
CA ASP A 428 13.38 14.18 -24.65
C ASP A 428 13.66 12.83 -25.32
N VAL A 429 12.61 12.23 -25.90
CA VAL A 429 12.69 11.13 -26.85
C VAL A 429 11.97 11.54 -28.13
N THR A 430 12.63 11.38 -29.27
CA THR A 430 12.04 11.69 -30.58
C THR A 430 11.91 10.44 -31.43
N VAL A 431 10.72 10.18 -31.95
CA VAL A 431 10.43 9.13 -32.93
C VAL A 431 10.07 9.78 -34.26
N THR A 432 10.98 9.70 -35.22
CA THR A 432 10.79 10.27 -36.57
C THR A 432 10.39 9.18 -37.55
N ASN A 433 9.27 9.37 -38.24
CA ASN A 433 8.91 8.59 -39.43
C ASN A 433 9.03 9.45 -40.67
N THR A 434 9.70 8.90 -41.67
CA THR A 434 9.76 9.45 -43.02
C THR A 434 8.97 8.55 -43.95
N TYR A 435 7.87 9.06 -44.49
CA TYR A 435 6.96 8.35 -45.37
C TYR A 435 7.20 8.71 -46.83
N GLU A 436 7.31 7.70 -47.68
CA GLU A 436 7.51 7.86 -49.11
C GLU A 436 6.51 7.00 -49.88
N THR A 437 6.01 7.51 -51.01
CA THR A 437 5.13 6.76 -51.91
C THR A 437 5.88 5.57 -52.48
N VAL A 438 5.26 4.39 -52.45
CA VAL A 438 5.81 3.18 -53.09
C VAL A 438 5.54 3.26 -54.58
N LEU A 439 6.60 3.17 -55.39
CA LEU A 439 6.54 3.20 -56.86
C LEU A 439 6.81 1.82 -57.45
N SER A 440 6.20 1.53 -58.60
CA SER A 440 6.30 0.28 -59.38
C SER A 440 6.07 0.58 -60.87
N SER A 441 5.79 -0.44 -61.69
CA SER A 441 5.63 -0.29 -63.14
C SER A 441 4.48 -1.07 -63.76
N LEU A 442 4.06 -0.65 -64.95
CA LEU A 442 3.10 -1.32 -65.83
C LEU A 442 3.82 -1.77 -67.10
N GLN A 443 3.68 -3.04 -67.44
CA GLN A 443 4.17 -3.61 -68.69
C GLN A 443 3.00 -3.80 -69.68
N VAL A 444 3.11 -3.19 -70.85
CA VAL A 444 2.15 -3.36 -71.95
C VAL A 444 2.80 -4.17 -73.07
N THR A 445 2.25 -5.34 -73.37
CA THR A 445 2.74 -6.23 -74.43
C THR A 445 1.76 -6.26 -75.59
N LYS A 446 2.22 -5.90 -76.79
CA LYS A 446 1.50 -6.11 -78.04
C LYS A 446 1.94 -7.43 -78.66
N THR A 447 0.99 -8.31 -78.94
CA THR A 447 1.21 -9.54 -79.72
C THR A 447 0.59 -9.39 -81.10
N ILE A 448 1.38 -9.61 -82.15
CA ILE A 448 0.92 -9.68 -83.55
C ILE A 448 0.98 -11.14 -84.00
N SER A 449 -0.13 -11.65 -84.51
CA SER A 449 -0.27 -13.04 -84.97
C SER A 449 -1.23 -13.15 -86.17
N GLY A 450 -1.42 -14.35 -86.71
CA GLY A 450 -2.34 -14.60 -87.82
C GLY A 450 -1.65 -14.71 -89.20
N SER A 451 -2.44 -15.08 -90.21
CA SER A 451 -1.93 -15.38 -91.56
C SER A 451 -1.41 -14.16 -92.33
N ALA A 452 -1.88 -12.96 -91.97
CA ALA A 452 -1.47 -11.68 -92.53
C ALA A 452 -0.61 -10.84 -91.55
N ALA A 453 -0.02 -11.48 -90.53
CA ALA A 453 0.92 -10.82 -89.63
C ALA A 453 2.15 -10.32 -90.40
N GLY A 454 2.48 -9.03 -90.25
CA GLY A 454 3.51 -8.36 -91.04
C GLY A 454 2.97 -7.58 -92.24
N ASP A 455 1.67 -7.64 -92.52
CA ASP A 455 1.01 -6.85 -93.58
C ASP A 455 0.06 -5.78 -93.02
N GLN A 456 -0.05 -5.66 -91.70
CA GLN A 456 -0.92 -4.67 -91.04
C GLN A 456 -0.41 -3.23 -91.20
N GLY A 457 -1.34 -2.28 -91.16
CA GLY A 457 -1.04 -0.86 -90.98
C GLY A 457 -0.46 -0.57 -89.58
N ALA A 458 -0.11 0.68 -89.32
CA ALA A 458 0.35 1.07 -87.98
C ALA A 458 -0.75 0.82 -86.95
N VAL A 459 -0.34 0.33 -85.77
CA VAL A 459 -1.20 0.11 -84.61
C VAL A 459 -0.86 1.16 -83.55
N MET A 460 -1.85 1.67 -82.85
CA MET A 460 -1.67 2.59 -81.73
C MET A 460 -2.42 2.07 -80.53
N LEU A 461 -1.68 1.82 -79.44
CA LEU A 461 -2.25 1.59 -78.12
C LEU A 461 -2.23 2.92 -77.37
N HIS A 462 -3.24 3.15 -76.53
CA HIS A 462 -3.35 4.32 -75.68
C HIS A 462 -3.53 3.86 -74.23
N VAL A 463 -2.63 4.29 -73.36
CA VAL A 463 -2.62 3.99 -71.93
C VAL A 463 -3.06 5.24 -71.17
N SER A 464 -4.18 5.14 -70.45
CA SER A 464 -4.74 6.19 -69.60
C SER A 464 -4.80 5.69 -68.17
N CYS A 465 -4.12 6.37 -67.24
CA CYS A 465 -4.10 6.03 -65.83
C CYS A 465 -4.86 7.06 -64.98
N ASP A 466 -5.43 6.61 -63.87
CA ASP A 466 -6.19 7.47 -62.94
C ASP A 466 -5.34 8.53 -62.21
N ASN A 467 -4.02 8.38 -62.20
CA ASN A 467 -3.07 9.41 -61.77
C ASN A 467 -2.84 10.52 -62.82
N GLY A 468 -3.53 10.47 -63.96
CA GLY A 468 -3.44 11.45 -65.04
C GLY A 468 -2.36 11.18 -66.08
N LEU A 469 -1.64 10.05 -66.00
CA LEU A 469 -0.74 9.62 -67.07
C LEU A 469 -1.53 9.27 -68.32
N GLU A 470 -1.12 9.86 -69.45
CA GLU A 470 -1.63 9.55 -70.78
C GLU A 470 -0.46 9.27 -71.71
N GLN A 471 -0.41 8.06 -72.30
CA GLN A 471 0.73 7.64 -73.13
C GLN A 471 0.29 6.79 -74.32
N ASP A 472 0.71 7.19 -75.52
CA ASP A 472 0.55 6.40 -76.74
C ASP A 472 1.75 5.49 -76.99
N ILE A 473 1.46 4.24 -77.39
CA ILE A 473 2.45 3.24 -77.80
C ILE A 473 2.15 2.90 -79.26
N THR A 474 3.02 3.35 -80.16
CA THR A 474 2.89 3.08 -81.60
C THR A 474 3.67 1.83 -82.00
N ILE A 475 3.00 0.94 -82.72
CA ILE A 475 3.60 -0.22 -83.37
C ILE A 475 3.59 0.04 -84.87
N ALA A 476 4.77 0.01 -85.49
CA ALA A 476 4.93 0.39 -86.89
C ALA A 476 4.15 -0.56 -87.83
N ALA A 477 3.74 -0.03 -88.99
CA ALA A 477 3.18 -0.86 -90.05
C ALA A 477 4.18 -1.95 -90.47
N ASN A 478 3.66 -3.10 -90.87
CA ASN A 478 4.43 -4.27 -91.28
C ASN A 478 5.36 -4.85 -90.19
N THR A 479 5.04 -4.61 -88.91
CA THR A 479 5.76 -5.25 -87.80
C THR A 479 5.55 -6.77 -87.87
N PRO A 480 6.60 -7.62 -87.87
CA PRO A 480 6.46 -9.07 -87.96
C PRO A 480 5.63 -9.66 -86.82
N ALA A 481 5.19 -10.92 -87.00
CA ALA A 481 4.57 -11.68 -85.92
C ALA A 481 5.49 -11.79 -84.68
N GLY A 482 4.89 -11.72 -83.49
CA GLY A 482 5.60 -11.79 -82.21
C GLY A 482 5.16 -10.72 -81.22
N ASP A 483 5.89 -10.65 -80.11
CA ASP A 483 5.60 -9.77 -78.98
C ASP A 483 6.49 -8.52 -79.03
N THR A 484 5.90 -7.36 -78.74
CA THR A 484 6.59 -6.10 -78.47
C THR A 484 6.14 -5.58 -77.12
N THR A 485 7.09 -5.26 -76.24
CA THR A 485 6.80 -4.88 -74.85
C THR A 485 7.29 -3.47 -74.55
N THR A 486 6.45 -2.68 -73.88
CA THR A 486 6.78 -1.36 -73.35
C THR A 486 6.53 -1.37 -71.84
N THR A 487 7.49 -0.89 -71.06
CA THR A 487 7.33 -0.70 -69.61
C THR A 487 7.13 0.78 -69.32
N ILE A 488 6.17 1.08 -68.45
CA ILE A 488 5.89 2.40 -67.88
C ILE A 488 6.29 2.32 -66.41
N ASP A 489 7.41 2.95 -66.07
CA ASP A 489 8.00 2.93 -64.73
C ASP A 489 7.47 4.07 -63.83
N ASP A 490 7.88 4.07 -62.57
CA ASP A 490 7.62 5.10 -61.56
C ASP A 490 6.12 5.41 -61.32
N LEU A 491 5.27 4.40 -61.47
CA LEU A 491 3.85 4.49 -61.16
C LEU A 491 3.60 4.24 -59.67
N PRO A 492 2.87 5.10 -58.95
CA PRO A 492 2.44 4.83 -57.59
C PRO A 492 1.65 3.51 -57.49
N VAL A 493 1.93 2.74 -56.44
CA VAL A 493 1.14 1.54 -56.15
C VAL A 493 -0.31 1.93 -55.88
N GLY A 494 -1.24 1.21 -56.51
CA GLY A 494 -2.67 1.51 -56.52
C GLY A 494 -3.16 2.26 -57.76
N THR A 495 -2.27 2.84 -58.57
CA THR A 495 -2.65 3.46 -59.86
C THR A 495 -3.35 2.46 -60.77
N VAL A 496 -4.50 2.84 -61.33
CA VAL A 496 -5.28 2.03 -62.26
C VAL A 496 -5.12 2.57 -63.67
N CYS A 497 -4.60 1.74 -64.57
CA CYS A 497 -4.35 2.08 -65.97
C CYS A 497 -5.25 1.27 -66.91
N THR A 498 -5.92 1.97 -67.83
CA THR A 498 -6.70 1.38 -68.91
C THR A 498 -5.92 1.47 -70.22
N VAL A 499 -5.70 0.33 -70.87
CA VAL A 499 -5.11 0.26 -72.20
C VAL A 499 -6.21 0.03 -73.23
N THR A 500 -6.24 0.87 -74.26
CA THR A 500 -7.13 0.77 -75.41
C THR A 500 -6.33 0.73 -76.72
N GLU A 501 -6.95 0.28 -77.80
CA GLU A 501 -6.34 0.26 -79.13
C GLU A 501 -7.18 1.12 -80.08
N PRO A 502 -6.97 2.44 -80.11
CA PRO A 502 -7.71 3.34 -81.00
C PRO A 502 -7.42 3.10 -82.49
N GLN A 503 -6.28 2.48 -82.83
CA GLN A 503 -5.91 2.14 -84.21
C GLN A 503 -5.40 0.70 -84.27
N ASP A 504 -6.11 -0.19 -84.96
CA ASP A 504 -5.89 -1.65 -84.96
C ASP A 504 -5.06 -2.17 -86.14
N GLY A 505 -4.67 -1.30 -87.07
CA GLY A 505 -3.87 -1.65 -88.24
C GLY A 505 -4.63 -2.38 -89.36
N SER A 506 -5.96 -2.49 -89.28
CA SER A 506 -6.78 -3.10 -90.33
C SER A 506 -6.76 -2.31 -91.65
N SER A 507 -7.02 -3.01 -92.76
CA SER A 507 -7.12 -2.42 -94.09
C SER A 507 -8.13 -3.19 -94.94
N ALA A 508 -8.36 -2.76 -96.20
CA ALA A 508 -9.24 -3.47 -97.11
C ALA A 508 -8.78 -4.91 -97.44
N SER A 509 -7.49 -5.22 -97.26
CA SER A 509 -6.89 -6.52 -97.55
C SER A 509 -6.50 -7.33 -96.31
N VAL A 510 -6.69 -6.78 -95.10
CA VAL A 510 -6.29 -7.42 -93.84
C VAL A 510 -7.37 -7.16 -92.80
N SER A 511 -8.04 -8.22 -92.34
CA SER A 511 -8.95 -8.14 -91.18
C SER A 511 -8.16 -8.33 -89.89
N VAL A 512 -8.69 -7.81 -88.78
CA VAL A 512 -8.08 -7.95 -87.45
C VAL A 512 -9.11 -8.41 -86.43
N THR A 513 -8.68 -9.31 -85.55
CA THR A 513 -9.38 -9.61 -84.29
C THR A 513 -8.50 -9.17 -83.13
N THR A 514 -9.00 -8.24 -82.33
CA THR A 514 -8.28 -7.70 -81.16
C THR A 514 -8.80 -8.31 -79.87
N THR A 515 -7.89 -8.72 -79.00
CA THR A 515 -8.20 -9.11 -77.63
C THR A 515 -7.29 -8.33 -76.67
N VAL A 516 -7.88 -7.74 -75.63
CA VAL A 516 -7.17 -7.04 -74.56
C VAL A 516 -7.36 -7.84 -73.28
N ALA A 517 -6.27 -8.33 -72.71
CA ALA A 517 -6.26 -9.07 -71.45
C ALA A 517 -5.54 -8.27 -70.36
N GLY A 518 -6.11 -8.23 -69.15
CA GLY A 518 -5.53 -7.53 -68.00
C GLY A 518 -5.83 -6.04 -67.90
N SER A 519 -6.65 -5.46 -68.81
CA SER A 519 -7.07 -4.05 -68.76
C SER A 519 -8.51 -3.92 -68.22
N PRO A 520 -8.81 -2.99 -67.28
CA PRO A 520 -7.87 -2.12 -66.58
C PRO A 520 -6.92 -2.90 -65.66
N ALA A 521 -5.68 -2.42 -65.54
CA ALA A 521 -4.64 -2.99 -64.68
C ALA A 521 -4.38 -2.09 -63.47
N THR A 522 -4.27 -2.66 -62.28
CA THR A 522 -3.85 -1.95 -61.06
C THR A 522 -2.38 -2.22 -60.79
N VAL A 523 -1.59 -1.16 -60.60
CA VAL A 523 -0.18 -1.25 -60.22
C VAL A 523 -0.07 -1.76 -58.79
N THR A 524 0.75 -2.79 -58.57
CA THR A 524 0.96 -3.41 -57.25
C THR A 524 2.42 -3.36 -56.84
N ALA A 525 2.70 -3.45 -55.53
CA ALA A 525 4.06 -3.41 -55.00
C ALA A 525 4.87 -4.68 -55.33
N ASP A 526 4.22 -5.85 -55.33
CA ASP A 526 4.90 -7.16 -55.36
C ASP A 526 5.09 -7.73 -56.76
N GLN A 527 4.38 -7.20 -57.76
CA GLN A 527 4.46 -7.66 -59.14
C GLN A 527 4.21 -6.50 -60.11
N VAL A 528 5.00 -6.48 -61.19
CA VAL A 528 4.76 -5.60 -62.34
C VAL A 528 3.39 -5.93 -62.94
N ALA A 529 2.53 -4.92 -63.03
CA ALA A 529 1.23 -5.08 -63.66
C ALA A 529 1.43 -5.36 -65.16
N VAL A 530 0.65 -6.28 -65.75
CA VAL A 530 0.81 -6.66 -67.16
C VAL A 530 -0.51 -6.53 -67.90
N VAL A 531 -0.48 -5.84 -69.03
CA VAL A 531 -1.57 -5.82 -70.02
C VAL A 531 -1.06 -6.40 -71.33
N THR A 532 -1.81 -7.33 -71.90
CA THR A 532 -1.48 -7.92 -73.21
C THR A 532 -2.57 -7.57 -74.22
N VAL A 533 -2.18 -6.97 -75.33
CA VAL A 533 -3.07 -6.67 -76.47
C VAL A 533 -2.66 -7.56 -77.64
N THR A 534 -3.50 -8.53 -77.99
CA THR A 534 -3.24 -9.46 -79.11
C THR A 534 -4.09 -9.08 -80.32
N ASN A 535 -3.44 -8.81 -81.45
CA ASN A 535 -4.09 -8.76 -82.75
C ASN A 535 -3.78 -10.02 -83.55
N THR A 536 -4.84 -10.64 -84.06
CA THR A 536 -4.74 -11.70 -85.07
C THR A 536 -5.18 -11.11 -86.40
N PHE A 537 -4.24 -11.01 -87.34
CA PHE A 537 -4.46 -10.48 -88.68
C PHE A 537 -4.61 -11.60 -89.69
N ASP A 538 -5.69 -11.57 -90.47
CA ASP A 538 -5.95 -12.58 -91.48
C ASP A 538 -6.23 -11.98 -92.86
N SER A 539 -5.84 -12.70 -93.90
CA SER A 539 -6.26 -12.37 -95.26
C SER A 539 -7.75 -12.67 -95.45
N PRO A 540 -8.49 -11.90 -96.27
CA PRO A 540 -9.90 -12.18 -96.54
C PRO A 540 -10.06 -13.58 -97.15
N SER A 541 -10.87 -14.42 -96.52
CA SER A 541 -11.22 -15.74 -97.08
C SER A 541 -12.00 -15.56 -98.39
N ASP A 542 -11.51 -16.18 -99.46
CA ASP A 542 -12.20 -16.23 -100.75
C ASP A 542 -13.59 -16.89 -100.57
N PRO A 543 -14.73 -16.30 -101.00
CA PRO A 543 -16.08 -16.84 -100.77
C PRO A 543 -16.41 -18.17 -101.48
N GLY A 544 -15.40 -18.89 -101.98
CA GLY A 544 -15.53 -19.84 -103.08
C GLY A 544 -15.59 -21.32 -102.75
N ASP A 545 -15.68 -21.76 -101.48
CA ASP A 545 -15.68 -23.20 -101.17
C ASP A 545 -17.06 -23.72 -100.76
N LEU A 546 -17.92 -23.96 -101.78
CA LEU A 546 -19.11 -24.79 -101.66
C LEU A 546 -18.78 -26.24 -101.97
N ALA A 547 -19.29 -27.12 -101.10
CA ALA A 547 -19.15 -28.58 -101.10
C ALA A 547 -19.18 -29.27 -102.47
N ALA A 548 -18.15 -30.08 -102.76
CA ALA A 548 -18.18 -31.10 -103.79
C ALA A 548 -18.67 -32.44 -103.22
N THR A 549 -19.86 -32.86 -103.66
CA THR A 549 -20.40 -34.21 -103.48
C THR A 549 -19.84 -35.14 -104.56
N GLY A 550 -19.39 -36.34 -104.19
CA GLY A 550 -18.93 -37.35 -105.16
C GLY A 550 -18.45 -38.67 -104.55
N LEU A 551 -19.39 -39.62 -104.39
CA LEU A 551 -19.15 -41.06 -104.12
C LEU A 551 -18.46 -41.75 -105.32
N PRO A 552 -17.74 -42.89 -105.16
CA PRO A 552 -18.40 -44.21 -105.07
C PRO A 552 -17.73 -45.35 -104.26
N THR A 553 -18.58 -46.29 -103.80
CA THR A 553 -18.52 -47.77 -103.57
C THR A 553 -17.24 -48.58 -103.89
N ASN A 554 -16.85 -49.74 -103.30
CA ASN A 554 -17.28 -50.62 -102.18
C ASN A 554 -16.29 -51.84 -102.07
N PHE A 555 -16.35 -52.59 -100.94
CA PHE A 555 -15.99 -54.02 -100.64
C PHE A 555 -14.81 -54.34 -99.69
N GLY A 556 -15.10 -54.97 -98.52
CA GLY A 556 -14.14 -55.91 -97.90
C GLY A 556 -14.14 -56.34 -96.41
N VAL A 557 -15.26 -56.46 -95.66
CA VAL A 557 -15.53 -57.40 -94.50
C VAL A 557 -14.66 -57.36 -93.17
N PRO A 558 -15.05 -57.99 -92.02
CA PRO A 558 -15.12 -57.29 -90.71
C PRO A 558 -14.34 -57.97 -89.54
N LEU A 559 -14.29 -57.34 -88.36
CA LEU A 559 -14.37 -58.07 -87.07
C LEU A 559 -14.76 -57.16 -85.89
N PHE A 560 -15.38 -57.78 -84.90
CA PHE A 560 -16.21 -57.26 -83.80
C PHE A 560 -15.47 -56.71 -82.55
N VAL A 561 -16.30 -56.11 -81.66
CA VAL A 561 -16.17 -55.89 -80.20
C VAL A 561 -15.47 -54.58 -79.80
N GLY A 562 -15.98 -53.71 -78.93
CA GLY A 562 -17.16 -53.74 -78.07
C GLY A 562 -17.33 -52.42 -77.33
N VAL A 563 -18.58 -52.05 -77.13
CA VAL A 563 -19.14 -50.89 -76.43
C VAL A 563 -18.96 -51.03 -74.91
N THR A 564 -18.73 -49.93 -74.18
CA THR A 564 -19.59 -49.54 -73.03
C THR A 564 -19.32 -48.11 -72.54
N LEU A 565 -20.34 -47.27 -72.73
CA LEU A 565 -20.70 -46.08 -71.96
C LEU A 565 -21.30 -46.49 -70.60
N LEU A 566 -21.28 -45.55 -69.64
CA LEU A 566 -22.20 -45.26 -68.52
C LEU A 566 -21.34 -44.76 -67.33
N GLY A 567 -21.62 -43.67 -66.63
CA GLY A 567 -22.84 -42.87 -66.52
C GLY A 567 -23.05 -42.53 -65.03
N LEU A 568 -23.19 -41.23 -64.74
CA LEU A 568 -23.82 -40.59 -63.57
C LEU A 568 -23.37 -40.93 -62.12
N GLY A 569 -23.09 -39.86 -61.36
CA GLY A 569 -24.07 -39.43 -60.35
C GLY A 569 -23.67 -39.39 -58.87
N VAL A 570 -23.81 -38.17 -58.31
CA VAL A 570 -24.33 -37.81 -56.97
C VAL A 570 -23.34 -37.56 -55.82
N ALA A 571 -23.69 -36.48 -55.11
CA ALA A 571 -23.02 -35.73 -54.06
C ALA A 571 -23.14 -36.29 -52.62
N ILE A 572 -22.52 -35.50 -51.73
CA ILE A 572 -22.77 -35.24 -50.30
C ILE A 572 -22.04 -36.13 -49.25
N GLU A 573 -21.25 -35.47 -48.38
CA GLU A 573 -21.46 -35.36 -46.92
C GLU A 573 -20.15 -35.38 -46.08
N SER A 574 -19.86 -34.22 -45.49
CA SER A 574 -19.45 -33.96 -44.10
C SER A 574 -18.75 -35.05 -43.27
N ALA A 575 -17.56 -34.74 -42.73
CA ALA A 575 -17.12 -35.30 -41.44
C ALA A 575 -16.15 -34.39 -40.67
N LYS A 576 -16.74 -33.64 -39.72
CA LYS A 576 -16.12 -33.11 -38.50
C LYS A 576 -15.33 -34.22 -37.77
N ARG A 577 -14.11 -33.93 -37.29
CA ARG A 577 -13.54 -34.59 -36.10
C ARG A 577 -13.13 -33.56 -35.04
N ARG A 578 -13.73 -33.74 -33.86
CA ARG A 578 -13.49 -33.00 -32.61
C ARG A 578 -12.23 -33.52 -31.90
N ARG A 579 -11.61 -32.58 -31.19
CA ARG A 579 -10.72 -32.67 -30.01
C ARG A 579 -10.95 -33.91 -29.11
N HIS A 580 -9.88 -34.50 -28.57
CA HIS A 580 -9.43 -34.26 -27.18
C HIS A 580 -8.18 -35.08 -26.74
N ARG A 581 -7.22 -34.34 -26.14
CA ARG A 581 -6.34 -34.59 -24.97
C ARG A 581 -5.82 -35.99 -24.59
N ALA A 582 -4.51 -36.03 -24.33
CA ALA A 582 -3.80 -36.40 -23.08
C ALA A 582 -2.31 -36.00 -23.30
N ASN A 583 -1.50 -35.40 -22.41
CA ASN A 583 -1.50 -35.06 -20.99
C ASN A 583 -0.88 -33.68 -20.82
#